data_AF-A0A3M2B5K8-F1
#
_entry.id   AF-A0A3M2B5K8-F1
#
_cell.length_a   1.000
_cell.length_b   1.000
_cell.length_c   1.000
_cell.angle_alpha   90.00
_cell.angle_beta   90.00
_cell.angle_gamma   90.00
#
_symmetry.space_group_name_H-M   'P 1'
#
loop_
_entity.id
_entity.type
_entity.pdbx_description
1 polymer ?
#
loop_
_entity_poly.entity_id
_entity_poly.type
_entity_poly.pdbx_seq_one_letter_code
_entity_poly.pdbx_strand_id
1 'polypeptide(L)'
;MEFMMIWILILALAQPVPANATARPVERARQPEVLYNEGCEALKAGDLTTAIERFRNAADADSPIAASARFNLGHALLRLAQQPPAPAASDDPSAPAGPAQVSPRETLTLLGRSAAAFRSVLDVDPTDVEAARNTEIVRRLIRQIEQQMQQASEQQRKMQEAADQLDRLADEQQRQADQSRQTPPSQSEQRAAEQQELNERTQEALQDLTQSLGDQSEAAEAARQMQEAMNEQQEAMQDLSDRRTDRAAQDQQEAADKLRQAARTLRQAAQRQQQGQDQQQQPAQDQQSGEQSQQQTRAEPEEHKSADELLAEQILDAEQAQREARERARRLRTVPARVERDW
;
A
#
# COMPACT_ATOMS: atom_id res chain seq x y z
N MET A 1 -32.91 30.85 21.83
CA MET A 1 -32.81 29.54 22.50
C MET A 1 -31.38 29.06 22.31
N GLU A 2 -30.40 29.74 22.90
CA GLU A 2 -29.95 29.60 24.30
C GLU A 2 -29.44 28.18 24.60
N PHE A 3 -28.14 27.95 24.38
CA PHE A 3 -27.40 26.92 25.12
C PHE A 3 -26.02 27.45 25.52
N MET A 4 -26.01 27.98 26.74
CA MET A 4 -24.95 28.05 27.75
C MET A 4 -23.49 27.84 27.31
N MET A 5 -22.78 28.97 27.27
CA MET A 5 -21.36 29.09 27.62
C MET A 5 -21.09 28.51 29.02
N ILE A 6 -20.39 27.38 29.08
CA ILE A 6 -19.76 26.90 30.33
C ILE A 6 -18.28 27.28 30.27
N TRP A 7 -17.98 28.45 30.86
CA TRP A 7 -16.62 28.88 31.21
C TRP A 7 -16.19 28.10 32.46
N ILE A 8 -15.42 27.02 32.29
CA ILE A 8 -14.74 26.37 33.42
C ILE A 8 -13.41 27.10 33.64
N LEU A 9 -13.43 27.93 34.68
CA LEU A 9 -12.30 28.60 35.29
C LEU A 9 -11.40 27.54 35.96
N ILE A 10 -10.40 27.02 35.25
CA ILE A 10 -9.38 26.15 35.87
C ILE A 10 -8.38 27.03 36.61
N LEU A 11 -8.57 27.09 37.92
CA LEU A 11 -7.69 27.71 38.90
C LEU A 11 -6.34 26.95 38.90
N ALA A 12 -5.33 27.53 38.28
CA ALA A 12 -3.97 27.00 38.28
C ALA A 12 -3.34 27.19 39.67
N LEU A 13 -3.44 26.16 40.52
CA LEU A 13 -2.62 26.03 41.71
C LEU A 13 -1.18 25.77 41.28
N ALA A 14 -0.35 26.80 41.33
CA ALA A 14 1.10 26.73 41.18
C ALA A 14 1.68 25.86 42.31
N GLN A 15 1.81 24.55 42.03
CA GLN A 15 2.59 23.64 42.84
C GLN A 15 4.08 24.03 42.71
N PRO A 16 4.82 24.20 43.82
CA PRO A 16 6.25 24.45 43.75
C PRO A 16 6.94 23.23 43.14
N VAL A 17 7.52 23.38 41.95
CA VAL A 17 8.39 22.36 41.36
C VAL A 17 9.57 22.18 42.32
N PRO A 18 9.73 21.02 42.98
CA PRO A 18 10.92 20.80 43.78
C PRO A 18 12.11 20.81 42.82
N ALA A 19 13.06 21.70 43.07
CA ALA A 19 14.36 21.75 42.42
C ALA A 19 15.20 20.53 42.81
N ASN A 20 14.68 19.34 42.54
CA ASN A 20 15.42 18.11 42.62
C ASN A 20 16.03 17.91 41.24
N ALA A 21 17.12 18.65 41.00
CA ALA A 21 18.09 18.35 39.97
C ALA A 21 18.73 17.00 40.34
N THR A 22 17.97 15.93 40.14
CA THR A 22 18.51 14.58 40.03
C THR A 22 19.45 14.64 38.84
N ALA A 23 20.74 14.80 39.15
CA ALA A 23 21.81 14.55 38.22
C ALA A 23 21.47 13.22 37.52
N ARG A 24 21.06 13.29 36.25
CA ARG A 24 20.99 12.09 35.42
C ARG A 24 22.36 11.46 35.58
N PRO A 25 22.46 10.22 36.10
CA PRO A 25 23.74 9.56 36.21
C PRO A 25 24.39 9.72 34.83
N VAL A 26 25.59 10.28 34.81
CA VAL A 26 26.42 10.31 33.61
C VAL A 26 26.66 8.84 33.32
N GLU A 27 25.73 8.26 32.56
CA GLU A 27 25.78 6.90 32.09
C GLU A 27 27.06 6.86 31.28
N ARG A 28 28.14 6.40 31.92
CA ARG A 28 29.45 6.28 31.30
C ARG A 28 29.17 5.62 29.97
N ALA A 29 29.49 6.33 28.87
CA ALA A 29 29.25 5.84 27.53
C ALA A 29 29.71 4.39 27.50
N ARG A 30 28.74 3.47 27.40
CA ARG A 30 29.07 2.05 27.37
C ARG A 30 30.00 1.86 26.20
N GLN A 31 31.03 1.03 26.38
CA GLN A 31 31.98 0.77 25.31
C GLN A 31 31.20 0.25 24.08
N PRO A 32 31.42 0.82 22.88
CA PRO A 32 30.69 0.45 21.66
C PRO A 32 30.67 -1.06 21.39
N GLU A 33 31.74 -1.76 21.80
CA GLU A 33 31.89 -3.21 21.70
C GLU A 33 30.86 -3.98 22.55
N VAL A 34 30.55 -3.46 23.75
CA VAL A 34 29.53 -4.06 24.63
C VAL A 34 28.15 -3.91 23.99
N LEU A 35 27.82 -2.72 23.48
CA LEU A 35 26.55 -2.45 22.80
C LEU A 35 26.39 -3.31 21.54
N TYR A 36 27.46 -3.45 20.75
CA TYR A 36 27.45 -4.32 19.57
C TYR A 36 27.16 -5.78 19.93
N ASN A 37 27.82 -6.31 20.96
CA ASN A 37 27.62 -7.69 21.40
C ASN A 37 26.20 -7.90 21.96
N GLU A 38 25.70 -6.96 22.77
CA GLU A 38 24.31 -6.96 23.25
C GLU A 38 23.31 -6.98 22.07
N GLY A 39 23.58 -6.19 21.02
CA GLY A 39 22.78 -6.19 19.79
C GLY A 39 22.81 -7.53 19.05
N CYS A 40 23.98 -8.17 18.97
CA CYS A 40 24.12 -9.50 18.35
C CYS A 40 23.32 -10.57 19.09
N GLU A 41 23.36 -10.56 20.42
CA GLU A 41 22.58 -11.49 21.25
C GLU A 41 21.07 -11.25 21.11
N ALA A 42 20.63 -9.98 21.12
CA ALA A 42 19.23 -9.64 20.88
C ALA A 42 18.73 -10.08 19.49
N LEU A 43 19.56 -9.89 18.45
CA LEU A 43 19.23 -10.31 17.09
C LEU A 43 19.07 -11.84 16.97
N LYS A 44 19.94 -12.61 17.65
CA LYS A 44 19.82 -14.08 17.72
C LYS A 44 18.57 -14.52 18.46
N ALA A 45 18.17 -13.79 19.51
CA ALA A 45 16.95 -14.03 20.26
C ALA A 45 15.66 -13.63 19.50
N GLY A 46 15.79 -12.96 18.34
CA GLY A 46 14.65 -12.43 17.59
C GLY A 46 14.04 -11.17 18.17
N ASP A 47 14.65 -10.58 19.22
CA ASP A 47 14.26 -9.27 19.76
C ASP A 47 14.84 -8.16 18.88
N LEU A 48 14.17 -7.94 17.75
CA LEU A 48 14.62 -7.00 16.72
C LEU A 48 14.63 -5.56 17.23
N THR A 49 13.69 -5.17 18.09
CA THR A 49 13.59 -3.82 18.64
C THR A 49 14.81 -3.50 19.51
N THR A 50 15.15 -4.39 20.44
CA THR A 50 16.36 -4.24 21.26
C THR A 50 17.61 -4.28 20.39
N ALA A 51 17.70 -5.19 19.42
CA ALA A 51 18.84 -5.26 18.50
C ALA A 51 19.07 -3.93 17.74
N ILE A 52 18.01 -3.33 17.19
CA ILE A 52 18.05 -2.04 16.48
C ILE A 52 18.59 -0.93 17.38
N GLU A 53 18.11 -0.83 18.61
CA GLU A 53 18.56 0.20 19.55
C GLU A 53 20.06 0.04 19.87
N ARG A 54 20.48 -1.20 20.19
CA ARG A 54 21.87 -1.51 20.56
C ARG A 54 22.83 -1.25 19.41
N PHE A 55 22.51 -1.70 18.21
CA PHE A 55 23.34 -1.46 17.04
C PHE A 55 23.40 0.02 16.66
N ARG A 56 22.30 0.78 16.80
CA ARG A 56 22.31 2.22 16.56
C ARG A 56 23.29 2.93 17.50
N ASN A 57 23.23 2.64 18.79
CA ASN A 57 24.11 3.26 19.77
C ASN A 57 25.59 2.89 19.54
N ALA A 58 25.88 1.66 19.10
CA ALA A 58 27.23 1.25 18.72
C ALA A 58 27.71 1.91 17.40
N ALA A 59 26.80 2.13 16.45
CA ALA A 59 27.08 2.74 15.14
C ALA A 59 27.38 4.24 15.18
N ASP A 60 26.89 4.94 16.21
CA ASP A 60 27.09 6.37 16.43
C ASP A 60 28.47 6.69 17.07
N ALA A 61 29.19 5.67 17.54
CA ALA A 61 30.51 5.83 18.12
C ALA A 61 31.61 5.97 17.05
N ASP A 62 32.66 6.74 17.36
CA ASP A 62 33.90 6.79 16.58
C ASP A 62 34.79 5.58 16.94
N SER A 63 34.36 4.39 16.52
CA SER A 63 35.02 3.11 16.80
C SER A 63 35.11 2.28 15.53
N PRO A 64 36.15 1.44 15.36
CA PRO A 64 36.24 0.49 14.25
C PRO A 64 35.03 -0.44 14.14
N ILE A 65 34.27 -0.66 15.22
CA ILE A 65 33.08 -1.51 15.20
C ILE A 65 31.84 -0.84 14.59
N ALA A 66 31.89 0.48 14.34
CA ALA A 66 30.74 1.24 13.87
C ALA A 66 30.23 0.75 12.49
N ALA A 67 31.14 0.36 11.58
CA ALA A 67 30.75 -0.19 10.28
C ALA A 67 29.98 -1.52 10.44
N SER A 68 30.50 -2.46 11.23
CA SER A 68 29.82 -3.73 11.53
C SER A 68 28.49 -3.51 12.26
N ALA A 69 28.42 -2.54 13.16
CA ALA A 69 27.17 -2.17 13.83
C ALA A 69 26.12 -1.62 12.85
N ARG A 70 26.51 -0.78 11.88
CA ARG A 70 25.63 -0.28 10.81
C ARG A 70 25.13 -1.39 9.90
N PHE A 71 26.01 -2.33 9.55
CA PHE A 71 25.66 -3.52 8.78
C PHE A 71 24.57 -4.35 9.48
N ASN A 72 24.79 -4.69 10.76
CA ASN A 72 23.82 -5.45 11.53
C ASN A 72 22.52 -4.68 11.83
N LEU A 73 22.60 -3.35 12.01
CA LEU A 73 21.43 -2.48 12.09
C LEU A 73 20.57 -2.59 10.83
N GLY A 74 21.20 -2.59 9.64
CA GLY A 74 20.52 -2.80 8.36
C GLY A 74 19.74 -4.11 8.33
N HIS A 75 20.36 -5.21 8.78
CA HIS A 75 19.71 -6.52 8.87
C HIS A 75 18.56 -6.55 9.87
N ALA A 76 18.73 -5.98 11.06
CA ALA A 76 17.69 -5.97 12.08
C ALA A 76 16.44 -5.19 11.60
N LEU A 77 16.65 -4.05 10.94
CA LEU A 77 15.59 -3.25 10.32
C LEU A 77 14.90 -3.97 9.16
N LEU A 78 15.67 -4.64 8.29
CA LEU A 78 15.12 -5.42 7.18
C LEU A 78 14.26 -6.58 7.70
N ARG A 79 14.76 -7.32 8.69
CA ARG A 79 14.01 -8.40 9.32
C ARG A 79 12.72 -7.90 9.95
N LEU A 80 12.75 -6.75 10.62
CA LEU A 80 11.56 -6.17 11.23
C LEU A 80 10.52 -5.79 10.17
N ALA A 81 10.96 -5.20 9.06
CA ALA A 81 10.10 -4.86 7.92
C ALA A 81 9.50 -6.09 7.21
N GLN A 82 10.17 -7.25 7.30
CA GLN A 82 9.73 -8.51 6.69
C GLN A 82 8.95 -9.41 7.65
N GLN A 83 8.78 -9.03 8.92
CA GLN A 83 7.99 -9.82 9.83
C GLN A 83 6.57 -9.93 9.28
N PRO A 84 6.02 -11.16 9.13
CA PRO A 84 4.64 -11.29 8.73
C PRO A 84 3.76 -10.60 9.77
N PRO A 85 2.57 -10.12 9.37
CA PRO A 85 1.61 -9.63 10.34
C PRO A 85 1.42 -10.69 11.42
N ALA A 86 1.58 -10.30 12.68
CA ALA A 86 1.23 -11.18 13.78
C ALA A 86 -0.21 -11.65 13.56
N PRO A 87 -0.52 -12.94 13.77
CA PRO A 87 -1.89 -13.41 13.67
C PRO A 87 -2.75 -12.48 14.54
N ALA A 88 -3.85 -11.99 13.97
CA ALA A 88 -4.81 -11.16 14.71
C ALA A 88 -5.03 -11.83 16.06
N ALA A 89 -4.82 -11.07 17.13
CA ALA A 89 -4.86 -11.59 18.50
C ALA A 89 -6.06 -12.52 18.62
N SER A 90 -5.81 -13.77 19.01
CA SER A 90 -6.86 -14.74 19.29
C SER A 90 -7.94 -14.07 20.12
N ASP A 91 -9.21 -14.45 19.96
CA ASP A 91 -10.36 -13.91 20.69
C ASP A 91 -10.27 -14.01 22.24
N ASP A 92 -9.13 -14.43 22.79
CA ASP A 92 -8.78 -14.31 24.19
C ASP A 92 -8.36 -12.86 24.53
N PRO A 93 -9.23 -12.09 25.21
CA PRO A 93 -8.93 -10.72 25.64
C PRO A 93 -7.81 -10.63 26.69
N SER A 94 -7.31 -11.77 27.18
CA SER A 94 -6.26 -11.86 28.19
C SER A 94 -4.87 -12.07 27.60
N ALA A 95 -4.76 -12.40 26.31
CA ALA A 95 -3.47 -12.59 25.65
C ALA A 95 -2.75 -11.22 25.54
N PRO A 96 -1.45 -11.13 25.86
CA PRO A 96 -0.70 -9.91 25.65
C PRO A 96 -0.77 -9.54 24.18
N ALA A 97 -1.16 -8.29 23.89
CA ALA A 97 -1.23 -7.78 22.53
C ALA A 97 0.12 -8.06 21.86
N GLY A 98 0.10 -8.90 20.81
CA GLY A 98 1.26 -9.11 19.97
C GLY A 98 1.75 -7.79 19.39
N PRO A 99 2.99 -7.74 18.87
CA PRO A 99 3.47 -6.55 18.18
C PRO A 99 2.46 -6.12 17.11
N ALA A 100 2.07 -4.85 17.14
CA ALA A 100 1.12 -4.29 16.19
C ALA A 100 1.62 -4.54 14.76
N GLN A 101 0.70 -4.83 13.84
CA GLN A 101 1.04 -5.01 12.43
C GLN A 101 1.71 -3.75 11.90
N VAL A 102 2.83 -3.93 11.20
CA VAL A 102 3.56 -2.84 10.56
C VAL A 102 2.79 -2.46 9.30
N SER A 103 2.24 -1.25 9.27
CA SER A 103 1.54 -0.73 8.09
C SER A 103 2.49 -0.66 6.88
N PRO A 104 1.99 -0.74 5.63
CA PRO A 104 2.85 -0.63 4.44
C PRO A 104 3.75 0.62 4.43
N ARG A 105 3.26 1.75 4.95
CA ARG A 105 4.05 2.99 5.09
C ARG A 105 5.16 2.87 6.12
N GLU A 106 4.90 2.20 7.22
CA GLU A 106 5.90 1.94 8.24
C GLU A 106 6.95 0.95 7.72
N THR A 107 6.54 -0.08 6.97
CA THR A 107 7.44 -1.01 6.27
C THR A 107 8.38 -0.25 5.34
N LEU A 108 7.87 0.65 4.49
CA LEU A 108 8.71 1.50 3.64
C LEU A 108 9.68 2.37 4.45
N THR A 109 9.25 2.88 5.61
CA THR A 109 10.11 3.66 6.51
C THR A 109 11.25 2.80 7.09
N LEU A 110 10.95 1.58 7.54
CA LEU A 110 11.95 0.64 8.05
C LEU A 110 12.93 0.21 6.97
N LEU A 111 12.44 -0.10 5.76
CA LEU A 111 13.28 -0.43 4.60
C LEU A 111 14.17 0.75 4.19
N GLY A 112 13.63 1.98 4.19
CA GLY A 112 14.43 3.19 3.93
C GLY A 112 15.58 3.35 4.93
N ARG A 113 15.32 3.11 6.22
CA ARG A 113 16.35 3.11 7.28
C ARG A 113 17.36 1.97 7.09
N SER A 114 16.90 0.78 6.69
CA SER A 114 17.76 -0.37 6.42
C SER A 114 18.73 -0.08 5.26
N ALA A 115 18.23 0.44 4.13
CA ALA A 115 19.05 0.83 2.98
C ALA A 115 20.07 1.92 3.35
N ALA A 116 19.68 2.90 4.18
CA ALA A 116 20.61 3.92 4.66
C ALA A 116 21.72 3.33 5.53
N ALA A 117 21.39 2.38 6.41
CA ALA A 117 22.36 1.70 7.26
C ALA A 117 23.38 0.89 6.42
N PHE A 118 22.93 0.07 5.46
CA PHE A 118 23.85 -0.65 4.57
C PHE A 118 24.71 0.29 3.73
N ARG A 119 24.13 1.36 3.18
CA ARG A 119 24.89 2.36 2.42
C ARG A 119 25.97 3.04 3.27
N SER A 120 25.70 3.29 4.55
CA SER A 120 26.70 3.92 5.44
C SER A 120 27.92 3.02 5.73
N VAL A 121 27.83 1.72 5.46
CA VAL A 121 28.99 0.81 5.46
C VAL A 121 29.87 1.11 4.25
N LEU A 122 29.28 1.33 3.07
CA LEU A 122 29.98 1.66 1.81
C LEU A 122 30.63 3.05 1.79
N ASP A 123 30.27 3.90 2.76
CA ASP A 123 30.95 5.17 2.99
C ASP A 123 32.30 4.96 3.74
N VAL A 124 32.43 3.86 4.50
CA VAL A 124 33.65 3.47 5.24
C VAL A 124 34.48 2.47 4.44
N ASP A 125 33.85 1.40 3.95
CA ASP A 125 34.46 0.38 3.10
C ASP A 125 33.67 0.27 1.78
N PRO A 126 34.11 0.98 0.72
CA PRO A 126 33.46 0.93 -0.59
C PRO A 126 33.53 -0.44 -1.28
N THR A 127 34.39 -1.34 -0.81
CA THR A 127 34.58 -2.67 -1.43
C THR A 127 33.75 -3.77 -0.78
N ASP A 128 32.92 -3.42 0.21
CA ASP A 128 32.01 -4.35 0.87
C ASP A 128 30.86 -4.77 -0.08
N VAL A 129 31.09 -5.91 -0.74
CA VAL A 129 30.16 -6.52 -1.70
C VAL A 129 28.82 -6.89 -1.02
N GLU A 130 28.85 -7.27 0.25
CA GLU A 130 27.66 -7.71 0.97
C GLU A 130 26.75 -6.53 1.29
N ALA A 131 27.31 -5.41 1.77
CA ALA A 131 26.58 -4.17 2.01
C ALA A 131 25.98 -3.60 0.72
N ALA A 132 26.71 -3.66 -0.40
CA ALA A 132 26.21 -3.25 -1.71
C ALA A 132 25.03 -4.11 -2.17
N ARG A 133 25.16 -5.43 -2.08
CA ARG A 133 24.09 -6.38 -2.40
C ARG A 133 22.85 -6.13 -1.56
N ASN A 134 23.00 -6.01 -0.23
CA ASN A 134 21.88 -5.78 0.67
C ASN A 134 21.20 -4.43 0.41
N THR A 135 21.96 -3.38 0.09
CA THR A 135 21.38 -2.09 -0.31
C THR A 135 20.47 -2.23 -1.53
N GLU A 136 20.85 -3.01 -2.54
CA GLU A 136 19.99 -3.22 -3.70
C GLU A 136 18.76 -4.08 -3.39
N ILE A 137 18.93 -5.16 -2.63
CA ILE A 137 17.80 -6.01 -2.20
C ILE A 137 16.71 -5.15 -1.55
N VAL A 138 17.10 -4.27 -0.62
CA VAL A 138 16.16 -3.37 0.05
C VAL A 138 15.53 -2.37 -0.92
N ARG A 139 16.29 -1.81 -1.87
CA ARG A 139 15.74 -0.91 -2.90
C ARG A 139 14.73 -1.59 -3.81
N ARG A 140 14.99 -2.82 -4.23
CA ARG A 140 14.03 -3.62 -5.01
C ARG A 140 12.75 -3.85 -4.23
N LEU A 141 12.87 -4.21 -2.95
CA LEU A 141 11.72 -4.43 -2.08
C LEU A 141 10.88 -3.15 -1.90
N ILE A 142 11.53 -2.00 -1.70
CA ILE A 142 10.84 -0.69 -1.66
C ILE A 142 10.05 -0.46 -2.95
N ARG A 143 10.68 -0.58 -4.12
CA ARG A 143 10.01 -0.38 -5.42
C ARG A 143 8.84 -1.34 -5.62
N GLN A 144 9.00 -2.60 -5.19
CA GLN A 144 7.94 -3.60 -5.27
C GLN A 144 6.72 -3.21 -4.41
N ILE A 145 6.94 -2.78 -3.17
CA ILE A 145 5.85 -2.35 -2.27
C ILE A 145 5.19 -1.07 -2.80
N GLU A 146 5.97 -0.09 -3.27
CA GLU A 146 5.44 1.13 -3.88
C GLU A 146 4.58 0.83 -5.10
N GLN A 147 5.04 -0.08 -5.98
CA GLN A 147 4.28 -0.52 -7.15
C GLN A 147 2.97 -1.21 -6.75
N GLN A 148 2.99 -2.09 -5.74
CA GLN A 148 1.78 -2.72 -5.22
C GLN A 148 0.79 -1.70 -4.65
N MET A 149 1.27 -0.72 -3.87
CA MET A 149 0.43 0.35 -3.33
C MET A 149 -0.18 1.21 -4.44
N GLN A 150 0.60 1.54 -5.47
CA GLN A 150 0.12 2.29 -6.62
C GLN A 150 -0.96 1.52 -7.39
N GLN A 151 -0.73 0.23 -7.67
CA GLN A 151 -1.71 -0.63 -8.34
C GLN A 151 -3.02 -0.73 -7.54
N ALA A 152 -2.93 -0.91 -6.22
CA ALA A 152 -4.11 -0.94 -5.36
C ALA A 152 -4.87 0.40 -5.37
N SER A 153 -4.16 1.53 -5.34
CA SER A 153 -4.78 2.86 -5.41
C SER A 153 -5.45 3.13 -6.76
N GLU A 154 -4.81 2.73 -7.86
CA GLU A 154 -5.38 2.83 -9.21
C GLU A 154 -6.64 1.98 -9.35
N GLN A 155 -6.62 0.75 -8.81
CA GLN A 155 -7.78 -0.13 -8.81
C GLN A 155 -8.94 0.45 -7.98
N GLN A 156 -8.64 1.00 -6.79
CA GLN A 156 -9.62 1.69 -5.96
C GLN A 156 -10.28 2.85 -6.72
N ARG A 157 -9.47 3.65 -7.40
CA ARG A 157 -9.96 4.78 -8.19
C ARG A 157 -10.87 4.32 -9.34
N LYS A 158 -10.50 3.26 -10.06
CA LYS A 158 -11.35 2.68 -11.12
C LYS A 158 -12.70 2.19 -10.59
N MET A 159 -12.72 1.51 -9.43
CA MET A 159 -13.99 1.08 -8.81
C MET A 159 -14.87 2.27 -8.43
N GLN A 160 -14.27 3.35 -7.91
CA GLN A 160 -15.02 4.57 -7.56
C GLN A 160 -15.59 5.26 -8.82
N GLU A 161 -14.79 5.39 -9.88
CA GLU A 161 -15.22 5.96 -11.16
C GLU A 161 -16.35 5.13 -11.80
N ALA A 162 -16.23 3.79 -11.77
CA ALA A 162 -17.29 2.89 -12.23
C ALA A 162 -18.58 3.03 -11.41
N ALA A 163 -18.48 3.10 -10.08
CA ALA A 163 -19.65 3.32 -9.23
C ALA A 163 -20.36 4.65 -9.53
N ASP A 164 -19.60 5.72 -9.78
CA ASP A 164 -20.15 7.03 -10.13
C ASP A 164 -20.80 7.01 -11.52
N GLN A 165 -20.27 6.23 -12.48
CA GLN A 165 -20.90 6.01 -13.78
C GLN A 165 -22.23 5.26 -13.66
N LEU A 166 -22.30 4.23 -12.81
CA LEU A 166 -23.53 3.47 -12.56
C LEU A 166 -24.61 4.32 -11.90
N ASP A 167 -24.26 5.21 -10.97
CA ASP A 167 -25.22 6.15 -10.37
C ASP A 167 -25.79 7.12 -11.42
N ARG A 168 -24.96 7.60 -12.35
CA ARG A 168 -25.45 8.47 -13.45
C ARG A 168 -26.43 7.73 -14.36
N LEU A 169 -26.12 6.48 -14.73
CA LEU A 169 -27.02 5.63 -15.52
C LEU A 169 -28.32 5.36 -14.76
N ALA A 170 -28.26 5.10 -13.46
CA ALA A 170 -29.44 4.93 -12.63
C ALA A 170 -30.32 6.19 -12.58
N ASP A 171 -29.71 7.38 -12.48
CA ASP A 171 -30.45 8.64 -12.46
C ASP A 171 -31.05 8.99 -13.84
N GLU A 172 -30.36 8.70 -14.93
CA GLU A 172 -30.91 8.81 -16.29
C GLU A 172 -32.11 7.86 -16.46
N GLN A 173 -31.96 6.61 -16.00
CA GLN A 173 -33.00 5.59 -16.04
C GLN A 173 -34.23 5.98 -15.21
N GLN A 174 -34.02 6.56 -14.03
CA GLN A 174 -35.11 7.08 -13.18
C GLN A 174 -35.85 8.24 -13.85
N ARG A 175 -35.14 9.15 -14.54
CA ARG A 175 -35.79 10.23 -15.29
C ARG A 175 -36.61 9.70 -16.45
N GLN A 176 -36.15 8.66 -17.15
CA GLN A 176 -36.94 7.99 -18.19
C GLN A 176 -38.21 7.36 -17.61
N ALA A 177 -38.13 6.73 -16.43
CA ALA A 177 -39.30 6.22 -15.70
C ALA A 177 -40.33 7.32 -15.42
N ASP A 178 -39.88 8.47 -14.89
CA ASP A 178 -40.75 9.59 -14.56
C ASP A 178 -41.38 10.22 -15.81
N GLN A 179 -40.60 10.38 -16.89
CA GLN A 179 -41.11 10.82 -18.18
C GLN A 179 -42.12 9.84 -18.76
N SER A 180 -41.89 8.53 -18.56
CA SER A 180 -42.77 7.52 -19.10
C SER A 180 -44.18 7.57 -18.51
N ARG A 181 -44.28 7.95 -17.23
CA ARG A 181 -45.56 8.16 -16.52
C ARG A 181 -46.31 9.41 -16.98
N GLN A 182 -45.59 10.44 -17.42
CA GLN A 182 -46.19 11.74 -17.78
C GLN A 182 -46.52 11.87 -19.26
N THR A 183 -45.86 11.07 -20.11
CA THR A 183 -45.89 11.26 -21.55
C THR A 183 -46.96 10.39 -22.21
N PRO A 184 -47.78 10.93 -23.14
CA PRO A 184 -48.80 10.15 -23.83
C PRO A 184 -48.22 8.97 -24.63
N PRO A 185 -49.02 7.91 -24.87
CA PRO A 185 -48.58 6.72 -25.62
C PRO A 185 -48.09 7.01 -27.05
N SER A 186 -48.45 8.15 -27.64
CA SER A 186 -48.02 8.53 -28.99
C SER A 186 -46.51 8.82 -29.11
N GLN A 187 -45.79 8.98 -27.99
CA GLN A 187 -44.33 9.17 -27.98
C GLN A 187 -43.59 7.91 -27.49
N SER A 188 -44.21 6.73 -27.51
CA SER A 188 -43.58 5.51 -27.02
C SER A 188 -42.38 5.07 -27.88
N GLU A 189 -42.44 5.30 -29.21
CA GLU A 189 -41.34 4.97 -30.12
C GLU A 189 -40.06 5.76 -29.82
N GLN A 190 -40.20 7.06 -29.54
CA GLN A 190 -39.05 7.89 -29.17
C GLN A 190 -38.42 7.41 -27.85
N ARG A 191 -39.26 7.09 -26.85
CA ARG A 191 -38.78 6.56 -25.56
C ARG A 191 -38.11 5.20 -25.70
N ALA A 192 -38.60 4.34 -26.60
CA ALA A 192 -37.98 3.05 -26.86
C ALA A 192 -36.56 3.23 -27.44
N ALA A 193 -36.35 4.22 -28.32
CA ALA A 193 -35.02 4.55 -28.84
C ALA A 193 -34.09 5.09 -27.74
N GLU A 194 -34.57 5.98 -26.89
CA GLU A 194 -33.80 6.51 -25.74
C GLU A 194 -33.46 5.40 -24.72
N GLN A 195 -34.37 4.43 -24.52
CA GLN A 195 -34.13 3.27 -23.66
C GLN A 195 -33.09 2.31 -24.26
N GLN A 196 -33.07 2.15 -25.59
CA GLN A 196 -32.06 1.35 -26.27
C GLN A 196 -30.66 1.95 -26.11
N GLU A 197 -30.50 3.26 -26.29
CA GLU A 197 -29.22 3.95 -26.08
C GLU A 197 -28.72 3.78 -24.62
N LEU A 198 -29.63 3.85 -23.65
CA LEU A 198 -29.28 3.64 -22.24
C LEU A 198 -28.87 2.18 -21.96
N ASN A 199 -29.53 1.20 -22.59
CA ASN A 199 -29.14 -0.21 -22.51
C ASN A 199 -27.75 -0.44 -23.12
N GLU A 200 -27.45 0.16 -24.29
CA GLU A 200 -26.12 0.09 -24.92
C GLU A 200 -25.03 0.66 -23.99
N ARG A 201 -25.26 1.82 -23.36
CA ARG A 201 -24.33 2.41 -22.38
C ARG A 201 -24.18 1.56 -21.10
N THR A 202 -25.25 0.90 -20.66
CA THR A 202 -25.20 -0.04 -19.53
C THR A 202 -24.35 -1.26 -19.89
N GLN A 203 -24.48 -1.78 -21.11
CA GLN A 203 -23.69 -2.88 -21.61
C GLN A 203 -22.20 -2.54 -21.75
N GLU A 204 -21.87 -1.35 -22.28
CA GLU A 204 -20.50 -0.85 -22.33
C GLU A 204 -19.89 -0.73 -20.93
N ALA A 205 -20.62 -0.15 -19.97
CA ALA A 205 -20.17 -0.06 -18.59
C ALA A 205 -19.91 -1.43 -17.95
N LEU A 206 -20.73 -2.45 -18.27
CA LEU A 206 -20.53 -3.82 -17.80
C LEU A 206 -19.25 -4.44 -18.37
N GLN A 207 -18.99 -4.22 -19.66
CA GLN A 207 -17.77 -4.71 -20.32
C GLN A 207 -16.52 -4.07 -19.71
N ASP A 208 -16.53 -2.75 -19.53
CA ASP A 208 -15.44 -2.01 -18.91
C ASP A 208 -15.19 -2.47 -17.46
N LEU A 209 -16.26 -2.70 -16.69
CA LEU A 209 -16.18 -3.22 -15.33
C LEU A 209 -15.50 -4.61 -15.31
N THR A 210 -15.96 -5.51 -16.18
CA THR A 210 -15.47 -6.89 -16.24
C THR A 210 -14.00 -6.95 -16.70
N GLN A 211 -13.61 -6.11 -17.68
CA GLN A 211 -12.23 -6.03 -18.15
C GLN A 211 -11.28 -5.41 -17.12
N SER A 212 -11.75 -4.41 -16.37
CA SER A 212 -10.89 -3.64 -15.46
C SER A 212 -10.70 -4.30 -14.10
N LEU A 213 -11.69 -5.03 -13.58
CA LEU A 213 -11.67 -5.61 -12.24
C LEU A 213 -11.38 -7.12 -12.22
N GLY A 214 -11.50 -7.81 -13.37
CA GLY A 214 -11.25 -9.25 -13.46
C GLY A 214 -12.17 -10.09 -12.56
N ASP A 215 -11.66 -11.22 -12.07
CA ASP A 215 -12.41 -12.21 -11.29
C ASP A 215 -12.62 -11.83 -9.80
N GLN A 216 -12.60 -10.55 -9.45
CA GLN A 216 -12.90 -10.14 -8.06
C GLN A 216 -14.35 -10.48 -7.70
N SER A 217 -14.55 -11.14 -6.57
CA SER A 217 -15.87 -11.64 -6.16
C SER A 217 -16.89 -10.52 -5.98
N GLU A 218 -16.47 -9.35 -5.50
CA GLU A 218 -17.35 -8.18 -5.37
C GLU A 218 -17.72 -7.56 -6.72
N ALA A 219 -16.79 -7.56 -7.69
CA ALA A 219 -17.06 -7.11 -9.04
C ALA A 219 -18.07 -8.03 -9.73
N ALA A 220 -18.01 -9.34 -9.46
CA ALA A 220 -18.98 -10.30 -9.97
C ALA A 220 -20.41 -10.06 -9.42
N GLU A 221 -20.55 -9.66 -8.15
CA GLU A 221 -21.85 -9.30 -7.59
C GLU A 221 -22.42 -8.03 -8.25
N ALA A 222 -21.60 -6.98 -8.41
CA ALA A 222 -22.01 -5.77 -9.12
C ALA A 222 -22.39 -6.07 -10.59
N ALA A 223 -21.62 -6.91 -11.28
CA ALA A 223 -21.91 -7.35 -12.63
C ALA A 223 -23.25 -8.10 -12.75
N ARG A 224 -23.59 -8.96 -11.77
CA ARG A 224 -24.91 -9.62 -11.71
C ARG A 224 -26.04 -8.62 -11.57
N GLN A 225 -25.90 -7.62 -10.70
CA GLN A 225 -26.91 -6.56 -10.54
C GLN A 225 -27.09 -5.74 -11.83
N MET A 226 -26.00 -5.47 -12.57
CA MET A 226 -26.08 -4.82 -13.87
C MET A 226 -26.77 -5.70 -14.93
N GLN A 227 -26.51 -7.01 -14.91
CA GLN A 227 -27.20 -7.95 -15.81
C GLN A 227 -28.71 -7.99 -15.53
N GLU A 228 -29.11 -8.00 -14.27
CA GLU A 228 -30.52 -7.88 -13.87
C GLU A 228 -31.10 -6.55 -14.36
N ALA A 229 -30.39 -5.43 -14.20
CA ALA A 229 -30.83 -4.12 -14.71
C ALA A 229 -31.06 -4.12 -16.22
N MET A 230 -30.18 -4.77 -17.01
CA MET A 230 -30.36 -4.88 -18.47
C MET A 230 -31.58 -5.73 -18.84
N ASN A 231 -31.93 -6.75 -18.05
CA ASN A 231 -33.15 -7.52 -18.28
C ASN A 231 -34.38 -6.64 -18.07
N GLU A 232 -34.43 -5.86 -16.97
CA GLU A 232 -35.50 -4.90 -16.70
C GLU A 232 -35.60 -3.83 -17.82
N GLN A 233 -34.47 -3.37 -18.36
CA GLN A 233 -34.44 -2.45 -19.50
C GLN A 233 -35.03 -3.07 -20.78
N GLN A 234 -34.84 -4.37 -20.99
CA GLN A 234 -35.45 -5.10 -22.12
C GLN A 234 -36.96 -5.25 -21.96
N GLU A 235 -37.43 -5.56 -20.75
CA GLU A 235 -38.86 -5.62 -20.44
C GLU A 235 -39.51 -4.24 -20.62
N ALA A 236 -38.86 -3.18 -20.15
CA ALA A 236 -39.29 -1.80 -20.38
C ALA A 236 -39.44 -1.47 -21.87
N MET A 237 -38.47 -1.86 -22.71
CA MET A 237 -38.55 -1.65 -24.17
C MET A 237 -39.73 -2.40 -24.80
N GLN A 238 -39.98 -3.64 -24.36
CA GLN A 238 -41.12 -4.42 -24.83
C GLN A 238 -42.45 -3.77 -24.43
N ASP A 239 -42.56 -3.30 -23.19
CA ASP A 239 -43.77 -2.64 -22.71
C ASP A 239 -44.00 -1.26 -23.35
N LEU A 240 -42.93 -0.52 -23.69
CA LEU A 240 -43.03 0.70 -24.51
C LEU A 240 -43.55 0.40 -25.93
N SER A 241 -43.07 -0.68 -26.56
CA SER A 241 -43.56 -1.15 -27.86
C SER A 241 -45.05 -1.50 -27.81
N ASP A 242 -45.48 -2.15 -26.72
CA ASP A 242 -46.87 -2.54 -26.49
C ASP A 242 -47.76 -1.40 -25.97
N ARG A 243 -47.22 -0.17 -25.86
CA ARG A 243 -47.89 1.04 -25.36
C ARG A 243 -48.37 0.92 -23.90
N ARG A 244 -47.70 0.10 -23.09
CA ARG A 244 -47.95 -0.09 -21.64
C ARG A 244 -47.02 0.81 -20.81
N THR A 245 -47.20 2.12 -20.92
CA THR A 245 -46.27 3.12 -20.35
C THR A 245 -46.10 3.03 -18.84
N ASP A 246 -47.11 2.62 -18.10
CA ASP A 246 -47.04 2.49 -16.64
C ASP A 246 -46.16 1.33 -16.18
N ARG A 247 -46.23 0.19 -16.89
CA ARG A 247 -45.39 -0.98 -16.60
C ARG A 247 -43.94 -0.72 -17.02
N ALA A 248 -43.75 -0.17 -18.22
CA ALA A 248 -42.42 0.28 -18.65
C ALA A 248 -41.77 1.22 -17.61
N ALA A 249 -42.53 2.18 -17.06
CA ALA A 249 -42.00 3.05 -16.00
C ALA A 249 -41.64 2.30 -14.70
N GLN A 250 -42.32 1.19 -14.39
CA GLN A 250 -41.97 0.33 -13.27
C GLN A 250 -40.65 -0.40 -13.54
N ASP A 251 -40.53 -1.08 -14.67
CA ASP A 251 -39.33 -1.83 -15.07
C ASP A 251 -38.11 -0.89 -15.16
N GLN A 252 -38.30 0.32 -15.70
CA GLN A 252 -37.28 1.38 -15.70
C GLN A 252 -36.84 1.76 -14.27
N GLN A 253 -37.78 1.86 -13.32
CA GLN A 253 -37.43 2.16 -11.93
C GLN A 253 -36.67 1.00 -11.27
N GLU A 254 -37.07 -0.25 -11.53
CA GLU A 254 -36.40 -1.45 -11.02
C GLU A 254 -34.97 -1.54 -11.58
N ALA A 255 -34.76 -1.26 -12.86
CA ALA A 255 -33.43 -1.15 -13.48
C ALA A 255 -32.55 -0.09 -12.79
N ALA A 256 -33.11 1.10 -12.50
CA ALA A 256 -32.38 2.17 -11.80
C ALA A 256 -31.93 1.73 -10.39
N ASP A 257 -32.81 1.04 -9.65
CA ASP A 257 -32.48 0.56 -8.31
C ASP A 257 -31.40 -0.52 -8.32
N LYS A 258 -31.39 -1.41 -9.31
CA LYS A 258 -30.33 -2.41 -9.53
C LYS A 258 -28.98 -1.76 -9.84
N LEU A 259 -28.95 -0.74 -10.70
CA LEU A 259 -27.73 0.03 -10.98
C LEU A 259 -27.18 0.73 -9.72
N ARG A 260 -28.04 1.31 -8.87
CA ARG A 260 -27.64 1.88 -7.57
C ARG A 260 -27.12 0.83 -6.59
N GLN A 261 -27.69 -0.38 -6.60
CA GLN A 261 -27.17 -1.50 -5.81
C GLN A 261 -25.76 -1.88 -6.28
N ALA A 262 -25.55 -2.05 -7.58
CA ALA A 262 -24.23 -2.30 -8.16
C ALA A 262 -23.20 -1.21 -7.76
N ALA A 263 -23.57 0.07 -7.88
CA ALA A 263 -22.73 1.20 -7.48
C ALA A 263 -22.33 1.15 -5.99
N ARG A 264 -23.28 0.83 -5.10
CA ARG A 264 -23.02 0.67 -3.66
C ARG A 264 -22.08 -0.48 -3.37
N THR A 265 -22.26 -1.63 -4.04
CA THR A 265 -21.36 -2.79 -3.90
C THR A 265 -19.92 -2.41 -4.28
N LEU A 266 -19.73 -1.72 -5.40
CA LEU A 266 -18.39 -1.26 -5.83
C LEU A 266 -17.76 -0.28 -4.83
N ARG A 267 -18.52 0.69 -4.30
CA ARG A 267 -18.00 1.62 -3.27
C ARG A 267 -17.62 0.90 -1.98
N GLN A 268 -18.42 -0.08 -1.55
CA GLN A 268 -18.09 -0.87 -0.37
C GLN A 268 -16.84 -1.72 -0.59
N ALA A 269 -16.68 -2.31 -1.78
CA ALA A 269 -15.46 -3.03 -2.16
C ALA A 269 -14.23 -2.11 -2.16
N ALA A 270 -14.34 -0.91 -2.75
CA ALA A 270 -13.27 0.09 -2.74
C ALA A 270 -12.89 0.55 -1.31
N GLN A 271 -13.89 0.73 -0.42
CA GLN A 271 -13.64 1.06 0.99
C GLN A 271 -12.99 -0.10 1.76
N ARG A 272 -13.42 -1.35 1.50
CA ARG A 272 -12.81 -2.54 2.10
C ARG A 272 -11.38 -2.72 1.66
N GLN A 273 -11.01 -2.46 0.40
CA GLN A 273 -9.61 -2.50 -0.02
C GLN A 273 -8.77 -1.43 0.69
N GLN A 274 -9.34 -0.25 0.95
CA GLN A 274 -8.66 0.80 1.70
C GLN A 274 -8.44 0.42 3.16
N GLN A 275 -9.44 -0.19 3.81
CA GLN A 275 -9.34 -0.63 5.21
C GLN A 275 -8.56 -1.95 5.35
N GLY A 276 -8.61 -2.81 4.34
CA GLY A 276 -7.91 -4.09 4.27
C GLY A 276 -6.39 -3.92 4.15
N GLN A 277 -5.90 -2.79 3.62
CA GLN A 277 -4.49 -2.42 3.76
C GLN A 277 -4.08 -2.20 5.23
N ASP A 278 -5.02 -1.87 6.11
CA ASP A 278 -4.76 -1.70 7.54
C ASP A 278 -5.15 -2.94 8.38
N GLN A 279 -5.92 -3.90 7.85
CA GLN A 279 -6.45 -5.03 8.66
C GLN A 279 -6.48 -6.44 8.03
N GLN A 280 -6.26 -6.64 6.73
CA GLN A 280 -6.46 -7.95 6.08
C GLN A 280 -5.17 -8.56 5.52
N GLN A 281 -4.46 -9.30 6.38
CA GLN A 281 -4.11 -10.68 6.07
C GLN A 281 -4.76 -11.59 7.13
N GLN A 282 -6.08 -11.77 7.06
CA GLN A 282 -6.67 -13.01 7.56
C GLN A 282 -6.58 -14.03 6.42
N PRO A 283 -6.06 -15.24 6.67
CA PRO A 283 -6.00 -16.26 5.63
C PRO A 283 -7.43 -16.62 5.22
N ALA A 284 -7.70 -16.55 3.92
CA ALA A 284 -8.85 -17.22 3.31
C ALA A 284 -8.67 -18.74 3.55
N GLN A 285 -9.13 -19.21 4.71
CA GLN A 285 -9.36 -20.62 4.93
C GLN A 285 -10.62 -21.03 4.17
N ASP A 286 -10.49 -22.16 3.48
CA ASP A 286 -11.52 -22.89 2.74
C ASP A 286 -11.91 -22.36 1.35
N GLN A 287 -11.02 -22.59 0.37
CA GLN A 287 -11.45 -23.28 -0.84
C GLN A 287 -10.42 -24.33 -1.27
N GLN A 288 -10.65 -25.52 -0.72
CA GLN A 288 -9.98 -26.78 -1.01
C GLN A 288 -10.41 -27.25 -2.41
N SER A 289 -9.49 -27.24 -3.36
CA SER A 289 -9.59 -27.99 -4.63
C SER A 289 -8.15 -28.29 -5.06
N GLY A 290 -7.71 -29.51 -4.75
CA GLY A 290 -6.37 -29.97 -5.13
C GLY A 290 -6.32 -30.37 -6.60
N GLU A 291 -5.11 -30.39 -7.17
CA GLU A 291 -4.58 -31.59 -7.83
C GLU A 291 -3.09 -31.42 -8.16
N GLN A 292 -2.32 -32.39 -7.67
CA GLN A 292 -1.09 -32.99 -8.21
C GLN A 292 -0.19 -32.17 -9.16
N SER A 293 1.06 -32.01 -8.75
CA SER A 293 2.20 -32.28 -9.64
C SER A 293 3.41 -32.74 -8.82
N GLN A 294 3.83 -33.98 -9.12
CA GLN A 294 4.99 -34.69 -8.57
C GLN A 294 6.29 -34.33 -9.30
N GLN A 295 7.38 -34.43 -8.55
CA GLN A 295 8.73 -34.87 -8.95
C GLN A 295 9.42 -34.20 -10.15
N GLN A 296 10.49 -33.44 -9.87
CA GLN A 296 11.67 -33.42 -10.72
C GLN A 296 12.98 -33.20 -9.95
N THR A 297 13.76 -34.27 -9.95
CA THR A 297 15.21 -34.38 -10.17
C THR A 297 16.19 -33.44 -9.45
N ARG A 298 16.94 -34.06 -8.53
CA ARG A 298 18.19 -33.62 -7.93
C ARG A 298 19.31 -33.65 -8.98
N ALA A 299 19.70 -32.48 -9.49
CA ALA A 299 20.96 -32.25 -10.21
C ALA A 299 21.93 -31.50 -9.29
N GLU A 300 23.20 -31.88 -9.34
CA GLU A 300 24.27 -31.24 -8.58
C GLU A 300 24.42 -29.77 -8.99
N PRO A 301 24.69 -28.86 -8.04
CA PRO A 301 24.76 -27.43 -8.32
C PRO A 301 26.08 -27.11 -9.02
N GLU A 302 26.04 -26.81 -10.31
CA GLU A 302 27.05 -25.92 -10.88
C GLU A 302 26.92 -24.56 -10.17
N GLU A 303 28.05 -23.99 -9.73
CA GLU A 303 28.16 -22.64 -9.15
C GLU A 303 27.80 -21.57 -10.21
N HIS A 304 26.55 -21.55 -10.64
CA HIS A 304 26.00 -20.40 -11.32
C HIS A 304 25.77 -19.33 -10.25
N LYS A 305 26.61 -18.29 -10.28
CA LYS A 305 26.35 -17.04 -9.57
C LYS A 305 24.88 -16.70 -9.74
N SER A 306 24.17 -16.62 -8.61
CA SER A 306 22.73 -16.39 -8.63
C SER A 306 22.44 -15.12 -9.44
N ALA A 307 21.26 -15.02 -10.06
CA ALA A 307 20.87 -13.82 -10.79
C ALA A 307 21.01 -12.53 -9.93
N ASP A 308 20.92 -12.67 -8.61
CA ASP A 308 21.15 -11.60 -7.65
C ASP A 308 22.63 -11.23 -7.45
N GLU A 309 23.55 -12.18 -7.62
CA GLU A 309 25.00 -11.96 -7.50
C GLU A 309 25.56 -11.27 -8.74
N LEU A 310 25.12 -11.67 -9.95
CA LEU A 310 25.46 -10.97 -11.20
C LEU A 310 24.95 -9.54 -11.21
N LEU A 311 23.80 -9.28 -10.59
CA LEU A 311 23.28 -7.93 -10.42
C LEU A 311 24.09 -7.12 -9.39
N ALA A 312 24.47 -7.73 -8.26
CA ALA A 312 25.28 -7.06 -7.25
C ALA A 312 26.61 -6.55 -7.86
N GLU A 313 27.25 -7.35 -8.72
CA GLU A 313 28.43 -6.93 -9.49
C GLU A 313 28.14 -5.74 -10.41
N GLN A 314 27.05 -5.78 -11.20
CA GLN A 314 26.67 -4.65 -12.07
C GLN A 314 26.43 -3.35 -11.31
N ILE A 315 25.94 -3.43 -10.08
CA ILE A 315 25.64 -2.25 -9.26
C ILE A 315 26.89 -1.66 -8.66
N LEU A 316 27.83 -2.50 -8.21
CA LEU A 316 29.14 -2.06 -7.77
C LEU A 316 29.86 -1.30 -8.90
N ASP A 317 29.84 -1.86 -10.12
CA ASP A 317 30.42 -1.20 -11.29
C ASP A 317 29.76 0.15 -11.59
N ALA A 318 28.42 0.22 -11.54
CA ALA A 318 27.68 1.46 -11.79
C ALA A 318 27.92 2.53 -10.70
N GLU A 319 28.00 2.13 -9.43
CA GLU A 319 28.23 3.02 -8.29
C GLU A 319 29.66 3.57 -8.32
N GLN A 320 30.63 2.73 -8.64
CA GLN A 320 32.03 3.11 -8.84
C GLN A 320 32.17 4.10 -10.00
N ALA A 321 31.54 3.84 -11.16
CA ALA A 321 31.52 4.76 -12.29
C ALA A 321 30.89 6.12 -11.92
N GLN A 322 29.80 6.12 -11.15
CA GLN A 322 29.15 7.37 -10.71
C GLN A 322 30.01 8.14 -9.69
N ARG A 323 30.79 7.45 -8.84
CA ARG A 323 31.77 8.09 -7.95
C ARG A 323 32.91 8.71 -8.75
N GLU A 324 33.50 7.99 -9.70
CA GLU A 324 34.56 8.52 -10.57
C GLU A 324 34.10 9.74 -11.35
N ALA A 325 32.86 9.74 -11.84
CA ALA A 325 32.25 10.90 -12.50
C ALA A 325 32.15 12.11 -11.55
N ARG A 326 31.72 11.89 -10.30
CA ARG A 326 31.65 12.94 -9.26
C ARG A 326 33.03 13.47 -8.88
N GLU A 327 34.02 12.60 -8.73
CA GLU A 327 35.41 13.01 -8.47
C GLU A 327 35.99 13.81 -9.64
N ARG A 328 35.80 13.34 -10.87
CA ARG A 328 36.23 14.06 -12.07
C ARG A 328 35.57 15.44 -12.14
N ALA A 329 34.27 15.53 -11.87
CA ALA A 329 33.55 16.80 -11.82
C ALA A 329 34.09 17.74 -10.71
N ARG A 330 34.44 17.20 -9.54
CA ARG A 330 35.09 17.96 -8.46
C ARG A 330 36.45 18.50 -8.88
N ARG A 331 37.31 17.66 -9.47
CA ARG A 331 38.64 18.06 -9.96
C ARG A 331 38.56 19.18 -11.00
N LEU A 332 37.56 19.14 -11.87
CA LEU A 332 37.31 20.19 -12.87
C LEU A 332 36.78 21.50 -12.25
N ARG A 333 36.10 21.44 -11.10
CA ARG A 333 35.59 22.64 -10.39
C ARG A 333 36.60 23.25 -9.43
N THR A 334 37.53 22.49 -8.87
CA THR A 334 38.62 22.99 -8.02
C THR A 334 39.86 23.34 -8.84
N VAL A 335 39.71 24.09 -9.93
CA VAL A 335 40.84 24.84 -10.48
C VAL A 335 40.98 26.07 -9.59
N PRO A 336 42.03 26.18 -8.74
CA PRO A 336 42.22 27.37 -7.93
C PRO A 336 42.28 28.58 -8.87
N ALA A 337 41.39 29.55 -8.64
CA ALA A 337 41.43 30.82 -9.34
C ALA A 337 42.85 31.35 -9.22
N ARG A 338 43.49 31.57 -10.37
CA ARG A 338 44.87 32.04 -10.43
C ARG A 338 44.86 33.41 -9.75
N VAL A 339 45.35 33.46 -8.51
CA VAL A 339 45.49 34.72 -7.78
C VAL A 339 46.50 35.52 -8.58
N GLU A 340 46.04 36.55 -9.29
CA GLU A 340 46.92 37.50 -9.95
C GLU A 340 47.78 38.10 -8.85
N ARG A 341 49.09 37.85 -8.96
CA ARG A 341 50.07 38.41 -8.05
C ARG A 341 50.17 39.90 -8.38
N ASP A 342 49.39 40.71 -7.69
CA ASP A 342 49.65 42.14 -7.58
C ASP A 342 50.88 42.32 -6.69
N TRP A 343 52.03 42.54 -7.33
CA TRP A 343 53.17 43.23 -6.73
C TRP A 343 53.80 44.16 -7.76
#